data_AF-A0A4Y9SQ31-F1
#
_entry.id   AF-A0A4Y9SQ31-F1
#
_cell.length_a   1.000
_cell.length_b   1.000
_cell.length_c   1.000
_cell.angle_alpha   90.00
_cell.angle_beta   90.00
_cell.angle_gamma   90.00
#
_symmetry.space_group_name_H-M   'P 1'
#
loop_
_entity.id
_entity.type
_entity.pdbx_description
1 polymer ?
#
loop_
_entity_poly.entity_id
_entity_poly.type
_entity_poly.pdbx_seq_one_letter_code
_entity_poly.pdbx_strand_id
1 'polypeptide(L)'
;MLKLQFNVLAANYPQRDLVPTRELFREIGWDDLIRDPKYENTCATRVSLALIKSGVIIPDARMPIRKGPFKNHRIEPGQEKLSHILARSSMLGPPEKHKNDRGQAFGEIGDRRGVVSFFHLIPGLYEGGHIDIVSPQFQRANKPSESRCGTACHWTSGEVWFWPFQ
;
A
#
# COMPACT_ATOMS: atom_id res chain seq x y z
N MET A 1 2.06 -19.39 4.06
CA MET A 1 1.96 -18.31 3.06
C MET A 1 0.50 -18.00 2.82
N LEU A 2 0.12 -16.76 3.08
CA LEU A 2 -1.23 -16.24 2.87
C LEU A 2 -1.60 -16.33 1.38
N LYS A 3 -2.80 -16.85 1.07
CA LYS A 3 -3.37 -16.80 -0.28
C LYS A 3 -4.45 -15.72 -0.31
N LEU A 4 -4.23 -14.66 -1.06
CA LEU A 4 -5.17 -13.56 -1.26
C LEU A 4 -5.28 -13.30 -2.77
N GLN A 5 -6.51 -13.19 -3.28
CA GLN A 5 -6.74 -12.86 -4.68
C GLN A 5 -6.66 -11.34 -4.89
N PHE A 6 -6.04 -10.90 -5.98
CA PHE A 6 -5.85 -9.47 -6.23
C PHE A 6 -7.18 -8.71 -6.39
N ASN A 7 -8.15 -9.29 -7.07
CA ASN A 7 -9.47 -8.69 -7.28
C ASN A 7 -10.20 -8.38 -5.96
N VAL A 8 -10.10 -9.27 -4.96
CA VAL A 8 -10.67 -9.06 -3.62
C VAL A 8 -9.96 -7.91 -2.92
N LEU A 9 -8.62 -7.89 -2.95
CA LEU A 9 -7.84 -6.80 -2.38
C LEU A 9 -8.16 -5.46 -3.04
N ALA A 10 -8.22 -5.43 -4.38
CA ALA A 10 -8.48 -4.25 -5.16
C ALA A 10 -9.89 -3.69 -4.96
N ALA A 11 -10.90 -4.55 -4.86
CA ALA A 11 -12.28 -4.14 -4.57
C ALA A 11 -12.42 -3.51 -3.17
N ASN A 12 -11.57 -3.93 -2.23
CA ASN A 12 -11.54 -3.42 -0.86
C ASN A 12 -10.59 -2.23 -0.66
N TYR A 13 -9.82 -1.85 -1.68
CA TYR A 13 -8.83 -0.80 -1.56
C TYR A 13 -9.48 0.59 -1.62
N PRO A 14 -9.37 1.41 -0.55
CA PRO A 14 -9.91 2.76 -0.54
C PRO A 14 -9.02 3.65 -1.42
N GLN A 15 -9.34 3.77 -2.71
CA GLN A 15 -8.62 4.65 -3.63
C GLN A 15 -8.70 6.11 -3.15
N ARG A 16 -7.58 6.84 -3.23
CA ARG A 16 -7.50 8.22 -2.72
C ARG A 16 -8.50 9.18 -3.38
N ASP A 17 -8.76 8.99 -4.66
CA ASP A 17 -9.70 9.81 -5.44
C ASP A 17 -11.16 9.61 -5.01
N LEU A 18 -11.50 8.43 -4.49
CA LEU A 18 -12.86 8.08 -4.08
C LEU A 18 -13.08 8.23 -2.57
N VAL A 19 -12.04 7.96 -1.78
CA VAL A 19 -12.06 8.02 -0.32
C VAL A 19 -11.01 9.01 0.16
N PRO A 20 -11.40 10.29 0.39
CA PRO A 20 -10.50 11.30 0.94
C PRO A 20 -9.95 10.90 2.31
N THR A 21 -8.77 11.44 2.68
CA THR A 21 -8.12 11.16 3.97
C THR A 21 -9.05 11.35 5.18
N ARG A 22 -9.88 12.40 5.16
CA ARG A 22 -10.85 12.65 6.24
C ARG A 22 -11.85 11.50 6.42
N GLU A 23 -12.36 10.95 5.31
CA GLU A 23 -13.37 9.88 5.36
C GLU A 23 -12.71 8.55 5.73
N LEU A 24 -11.49 8.32 5.26
CA LEU A 24 -10.67 7.17 5.68
C LEU A 24 -10.51 7.13 7.21
N PHE A 25 -10.09 8.24 7.82
CA PHE A 25 -9.89 8.28 9.28
C PHE A 25 -11.19 8.21 10.07
N ARG A 26 -12.27 8.84 9.59
CA ARG A 26 -13.63 8.69 10.16
C ARG A 26 -14.11 7.25 10.13
N GLU A 27 -13.85 6.52 9.05
CA GLU A 27 -14.23 5.11 8.89
C GLU A 27 -13.60 4.27 9.99
N ILE A 28 -12.31 4.48 10.27
CA ILE A 28 -11.55 3.72 11.28
C ILE A 28 -11.59 4.33 12.69
N GLY A 29 -12.32 5.44 12.89
CA GLY A 29 -12.55 6.08 14.19
C GLY A 29 -11.38 6.88 14.74
N TRP A 30 -10.60 7.52 13.86
CA TRP A 30 -9.42 8.35 14.17
C TRP A 30 -9.57 9.79 13.67
N ASP A 31 -10.73 10.39 13.93
CA ASP A 31 -11.05 11.78 13.58
C ASP A 31 -10.00 12.79 14.08
N ASP A 32 -9.38 12.50 15.22
CA ASP A 32 -8.31 13.27 15.85
C ASP A 32 -7.05 13.39 14.97
N LEU A 33 -6.80 12.43 14.07
CA LEU A 33 -5.62 12.40 13.22
C LEU A 33 -5.80 13.09 11.86
N ILE A 34 -7.02 13.54 11.53
CA ILE A 34 -7.33 14.14 10.21
C ILE A 34 -6.45 15.35 9.89
N ARG A 35 -6.00 16.08 10.91
CA ARG A 35 -5.19 17.29 10.78
C ARG A 35 -3.76 17.11 11.29
N ASP A 36 -3.36 15.90 11.67
CA ASP A 36 -2.00 15.64 12.15
C ASP A 36 -1.07 15.41 10.94
N PRO A 37 -0.05 16.25 10.71
CA PRO A 37 0.88 16.10 9.59
C PRO A 37 1.58 14.75 9.56
N LYS A 38 1.77 14.11 10.72
CA LYS A 38 2.39 12.78 10.83
C LYS A 38 1.57 11.67 10.16
N TYR A 39 0.28 11.92 9.92
CA TYR A 39 -0.68 10.97 9.36
C TYR A 39 -1.21 11.40 7.99
N GLU A 40 -0.66 12.46 7.38
CA GLU A 40 -1.03 12.89 6.03
C GLU A 40 -0.76 11.81 4.99
N ASN A 41 0.36 11.08 5.12
CA ASN A 41 0.67 9.95 4.28
C ASN A 41 -0.16 8.72 4.70
N THR A 42 -1.23 8.47 3.96
CA THR A 42 -2.18 7.40 4.26
C THR A 42 -1.92 6.10 3.50
N CYS A 43 -0.82 5.98 2.75
CA CYS A 43 -0.57 4.84 1.86
C CYS A 43 -0.68 3.46 2.58
N ALA A 44 0.08 3.29 3.66
CA ALA A 44 0.06 2.05 4.44
C ALA A 44 -1.24 1.83 5.21
N THR A 45 -1.93 2.91 5.61
CA THR A 45 -3.28 2.82 6.19
C THR A 45 -4.27 2.26 5.18
N ARG A 46 -4.24 2.72 3.92
CA ARG A 46 -5.11 2.25 2.84
C ARG A 46 -4.86 0.78 2.49
N VAL A 47 -3.58 0.39 2.34
CA VAL A 47 -3.21 -1.02 2.10
C VAL A 47 -3.61 -1.90 3.29
N SER A 48 -3.33 -1.46 4.53
CA SER A 48 -3.73 -2.21 5.73
C SER A 48 -5.23 -2.42 5.81
N LEU A 49 -6.03 -1.38 5.53
CA LEU A 49 -7.48 -1.47 5.57
C LEU A 49 -8.01 -2.41 4.47
N ALA A 50 -7.42 -2.36 3.26
CA ALA A 50 -7.77 -3.26 2.16
C ALA A 50 -7.48 -4.74 2.51
N LEU A 51 -6.34 -5.02 3.15
CA LEU A 51 -6.00 -6.34 3.65
C LEU A 51 -7.01 -6.84 4.68
N ILE A 52 -7.33 -6.02 5.68
CA ILE A 52 -8.29 -6.36 6.75
C ILE A 52 -9.68 -6.64 6.17
N LYS A 53 -10.17 -5.76 5.27
CA LYS A 53 -11.45 -5.97 4.57
C LYS A 53 -11.47 -7.23 3.71
N SER A 54 -10.30 -7.71 3.32
CA SER A 54 -10.12 -8.97 2.58
C SER A 54 -9.91 -10.19 3.49
N GLY A 55 -10.14 -10.06 4.80
CA GLY A 55 -10.04 -11.16 5.77
C GLY A 55 -8.62 -11.41 6.30
N VAL A 56 -7.68 -10.50 6.09
CA VAL A 56 -6.28 -10.66 6.52
C VAL A 56 -6.05 -10.00 7.89
N ILE A 57 -5.46 -10.76 8.80
CA ILE A 57 -4.93 -10.23 10.07
C ILE A 57 -3.49 -9.80 9.85
N ILE A 58 -3.17 -8.55 10.21
CA ILE A 58 -1.80 -8.00 10.10
C ILE A 58 -1.10 -8.17 11.45
N PRO A 59 -0.15 -9.11 11.60
CA PRO A 59 0.52 -9.33 12.88
C PRO A 59 1.39 -8.12 13.23
N ASP A 60 1.47 -7.82 14.53
CA ASP A 60 2.25 -6.70 15.10
C ASP A 60 1.90 -5.30 14.57
N ALA A 61 0.79 -5.15 13.85
CA ALA A 61 0.27 -3.86 13.45
C ALA A 61 0.00 -2.97 14.68
N ARG A 62 0.31 -1.69 14.57
CA ARG A 62 0.40 -0.79 15.74
C ARG A 62 -0.89 -0.07 16.09
N MET A 63 -1.73 0.22 15.11
CA MET A 63 -2.84 1.17 15.27
C MET A 63 -4.20 0.46 15.22
N PRO A 64 -5.00 0.46 16.31
CA PRO A 64 -6.29 -0.22 16.35
C PRO A 64 -7.35 0.52 15.53
N ILE A 65 -8.21 -0.20 14.83
CA ILE A 65 -9.47 0.34 14.29
C ILE A 65 -10.44 0.54 15.46
N ARG A 66 -10.94 1.76 15.64
CA ARG A 66 -11.78 2.17 16.78
C ARG A 66 -13.28 2.06 16.50
N LYS A 67 -13.68 1.94 15.23
CA LYS A 67 -15.09 1.98 14.78
C LYS A 67 -15.35 0.99 13.64
N GLY A 68 -16.63 0.63 13.46
CA GLY A 68 -17.10 -0.15 12.32
C GLY A 68 -16.94 -1.66 12.50
N PRO A 69 -17.20 -2.45 11.44
CA PRO A 69 -17.22 -3.92 11.50
C PRO A 69 -15.87 -4.54 11.82
N PHE A 70 -14.77 -3.81 11.57
CA PHE A 70 -13.40 -4.26 11.85
C PHE A 70 -12.84 -3.67 13.14
N LYS A 71 -13.69 -3.17 14.05
CA LYS A 71 -13.25 -2.69 15.36
C LYS A 71 -12.34 -3.73 16.04
N ASN A 72 -11.28 -3.25 16.69
CA ASN A 72 -10.23 -4.05 17.35
C ASN A 72 -9.24 -4.76 16.41
N HIS A 73 -9.48 -4.81 15.08
CA HIS A 73 -8.40 -5.15 14.15
C HIS A 73 -7.34 -4.04 14.16
N ARG A 74 -6.13 -4.35 13.71
CA ARG A 74 -5.00 -3.42 13.74
C ARG A 74 -4.46 -3.16 12.34
N ILE A 75 -4.30 -1.89 12.01
CA ILE A 75 -3.64 -1.40 10.80
C ILE A 75 -2.19 -1.00 11.12
N GLU A 76 -1.32 -1.11 10.12
CA GLU A 76 0.05 -0.59 10.21
C GLU A 76 0.14 0.70 9.37
N PRO A 77 0.25 1.88 10.01
CA PRO A 77 0.27 3.15 9.30
C PRO A 77 1.65 3.50 8.68
N GLY A 78 2.71 2.79 9.05
CA GLY A 78 4.06 2.99 8.50
C GLY A 78 4.35 2.06 7.33
N GLN A 79 4.70 2.63 6.18
CA GLN A 79 5.00 1.88 4.97
C GLN A 79 6.10 0.82 5.18
N GLU A 80 7.28 1.22 5.65
CA GLU A 80 8.42 0.30 5.83
C GLU A 80 8.05 -0.86 6.75
N LYS A 81 7.44 -0.56 7.91
CA LYS A 81 7.01 -1.58 8.87
C LYS A 81 5.98 -2.54 8.26
N LEU A 82 5.01 -2.03 7.51
CA LEU A 82 4.03 -2.86 6.80
C LEU A 82 4.72 -3.76 5.77
N SER A 83 5.63 -3.22 4.96
CA SER A 83 6.40 -3.97 3.97
C SER A 83 7.21 -5.11 4.60
N HIS A 84 7.84 -4.87 5.75
CA HIS A 84 8.54 -5.92 6.50
C HIS A 84 7.59 -6.96 7.11
N ILE A 85 6.38 -6.57 7.54
CA ILE A 85 5.36 -7.54 7.98
C ILE A 85 4.95 -8.43 6.82
N LEU A 86 4.66 -7.84 5.64
CA LEU A 86 4.25 -8.58 4.45
C LEU A 86 5.34 -9.54 3.95
N ALA A 87 6.61 -9.15 4.09
CA ALA A 87 7.76 -9.97 3.71
C ALA A 87 7.94 -11.26 4.54
N ARG A 88 7.25 -11.39 5.68
CA ARG A 88 7.35 -12.57 6.55
C ARG A 88 6.76 -13.80 5.85
N SER A 89 7.33 -14.98 6.12
CA SER A 89 6.86 -16.27 5.59
C SER A 89 5.40 -16.62 6.01
N SER A 90 4.95 -16.09 7.15
CA SER A 90 3.57 -16.20 7.62
C SER A 90 2.59 -15.32 6.83
N MET A 91 3.09 -14.32 6.11
CA MET A 91 2.31 -13.36 5.32
C MET A 91 2.46 -13.67 3.82
N LEU A 92 2.87 -12.71 3.00
CA LEU A 92 3.04 -12.86 1.55
C LEU A 92 4.36 -13.54 1.18
N GLY A 93 5.31 -13.65 2.13
CA GLY A 93 6.65 -14.16 1.85
C GLY A 93 7.56 -13.10 1.21
N PRO A 94 8.78 -13.47 0.80
CA PRO A 94 9.75 -12.53 0.28
C PRO A 94 9.25 -11.83 -1.00
N PRO A 95 9.40 -10.50 -1.12
CA PRO A 95 9.10 -9.79 -2.36
C PRO A 95 10.18 -10.01 -3.40
N GLU A 96 9.81 -9.76 -4.65
CA GLU A 96 10.76 -9.43 -5.70
C GLU A 96 11.33 -8.03 -5.40
N LYS A 97 12.65 -7.90 -5.33
CA LYS A 97 13.33 -6.64 -5.00
C LYS A 97 14.06 -6.10 -6.21
N HIS A 98 13.79 -4.86 -6.54
CA HIS A 98 14.40 -4.15 -7.65
C HIS A 98 15.21 -2.98 -7.09
N LYS A 99 16.53 -2.99 -7.33
CA LYS A 99 17.31 -1.76 -7.24
C LYS A 99 16.88 -0.89 -8.40
N ASN A 100 16.53 0.35 -8.12
CA ASN A 100 15.81 1.16 -9.08
C ASN A 100 16.60 2.42 -9.46
N ASP A 101 17.93 2.26 -9.48
CA ASP A 101 18.93 3.21 -9.95
C ASP A 101 18.73 3.66 -11.40
N ARG A 102 17.98 2.89 -12.20
CA ARG A 102 17.67 3.19 -13.62
C ARG A 102 16.17 3.20 -13.95
N GLY A 103 15.27 3.14 -12.96
CA GLY A 103 13.82 3.11 -13.22
C GLY A 103 13.31 1.80 -13.85
N GLN A 104 14.11 0.73 -13.84
CA GLN A 104 13.80 -0.53 -14.54
C GLN A 104 12.66 -1.34 -13.91
N ALA A 105 12.33 -1.09 -12.64
CA ALA A 105 11.30 -1.85 -11.92
C ALA A 105 9.94 -1.80 -12.63
N PHE A 106 9.59 -0.67 -13.27
CA PHE A 106 8.34 -0.54 -14.02
C PHE A 106 8.28 -1.55 -15.19
N GLY A 107 9.36 -1.64 -15.98
CA GLY A 107 9.43 -2.55 -17.12
C GLY A 107 9.49 -4.03 -16.70
N GLU A 108 10.20 -4.34 -15.62
CA GLU A 108 10.32 -5.70 -15.08
C GLU A 108 9.00 -6.19 -14.46
N ILE A 109 8.23 -5.32 -13.80
CA ILE A 109 6.91 -5.66 -13.26
C ILE A 109 5.87 -5.76 -14.39
N GLY A 110 5.94 -4.88 -15.39
CA GLY A 110 5.07 -4.91 -16.57
C GLY A 110 3.58 -4.86 -16.23
N ASP A 111 2.80 -5.76 -16.85
CA ASP A 111 1.34 -5.84 -16.65
C ASP A 111 0.92 -6.71 -15.44
N ARG A 112 1.88 -7.16 -14.62
CA ARG A 112 1.58 -7.93 -13.42
C ARG A 112 0.85 -7.08 -12.38
N ARG A 113 0.16 -7.76 -11.47
CA ARG A 113 -0.63 -7.15 -10.41
C ARG A 113 -0.18 -7.61 -9.03
N GLY A 114 -0.34 -6.73 -8.05
CA GLY A 114 0.02 -7.06 -6.69
C GLY A 114 0.20 -5.86 -5.78
N VAL A 115 0.90 -6.08 -4.67
CA VAL A 115 1.34 -5.01 -3.77
C VAL A 115 2.72 -4.54 -4.21
N VAL A 116 2.91 -3.22 -4.25
CA VAL A 116 4.19 -2.58 -4.58
C VAL A 116 4.57 -1.61 -3.48
N SER A 117 5.85 -1.59 -3.11
CA SER A 117 6.40 -0.76 -2.05
C SER A 117 7.65 -0.06 -2.54
N PHE A 118 7.60 1.26 -2.60
CA PHE A 118 8.66 2.16 -3.01
C PHE A 118 9.41 2.67 -1.78
N PHE A 119 10.73 2.49 -1.74
CA PHE A 119 11.60 2.94 -0.66
C PHE A 119 12.53 4.04 -1.17
N HIS A 120 12.87 5.00 -0.30
CA HIS A 120 13.75 6.13 -0.63
C HIS A 120 13.17 6.92 -1.81
N LEU A 121 12.00 7.55 -1.62
CA LEU A 121 11.29 8.23 -2.72
C LEU A 121 12.14 9.34 -3.37
N ILE A 122 12.98 10.02 -2.58
CA ILE A 122 13.98 10.97 -3.09
C ILE A 122 15.32 10.62 -2.41
N PRO A 123 16.13 9.73 -3.00
CA PRO A 123 17.37 9.28 -2.38
C PRO A 123 18.28 10.47 -2.00
N GLY A 124 18.69 10.55 -0.73
CA GLY A 124 19.55 11.62 -0.21
C GLY A 124 18.81 12.90 0.21
N LEU A 125 17.49 12.97 0.05
CA LEU A 125 16.68 14.14 0.45
C LEU A 125 15.43 13.76 1.26
N TYR A 126 14.72 12.70 0.86
CA TYR A 126 13.55 12.18 1.55
C TYR A 126 13.57 10.64 1.52
N GLU A 127 13.87 10.08 2.68
CA GLU A 127 14.05 8.64 2.89
C GLU A 127 12.73 7.90 3.16
N GLY A 128 11.61 8.62 3.26
CA GLY A 128 10.29 7.99 3.39
C GLY A 128 9.91 7.20 2.14
N GLY A 129 8.93 6.31 2.30
CA GLY A 129 8.44 5.43 1.23
C GLY A 129 6.96 5.59 0.92
N HIS A 130 6.49 4.81 -0.05
CA HIS A 130 5.08 4.68 -0.43
C HIS A 130 4.74 3.22 -0.70
N ILE A 131 3.62 2.72 -0.18
CA ILE A 131 3.12 1.37 -0.48
C ILE A 131 1.74 1.46 -1.09
N ASP A 132 1.51 0.69 -2.14
CA ASP A 132 0.30 0.72 -2.92
C ASP A 132 -0.03 -0.65 -3.49
N ILE A 133 -1.16 -0.74 -4.19
CA ILE A 133 -1.45 -1.84 -5.10
C ILE A 133 -1.25 -1.37 -6.54
N VAL A 134 -0.76 -2.26 -7.41
CA VAL A 134 -0.49 -1.97 -8.82
C VAL A 134 -1.22 -2.98 -9.71
N SER A 135 -1.80 -2.50 -10.81
CA SER A 135 -2.43 -3.34 -11.84
C SER A 135 -2.81 -2.50 -13.07
N PRO A 136 -2.82 -3.08 -14.28
CA PRO A 136 -3.38 -2.44 -15.47
C PRO A 136 -4.79 -1.87 -15.29
N GLN A 137 -5.61 -2.44 -14.40
CA GLN A 137 -6.98 -1.95 -14.13
C GLN A 137 -7.03 -0.55 -13.51
N PHE A 138 -5.92 -0.08 -12.91
CA PHE A 138 -5.83 1.27 -12.36
C PHE A 138 -5.34 2.31 -13.37
N GLN A 139 -5.15 1.92 -14.64
CA GLN A 139 -4.86 2.85 -15.71
C GLN A 139 -5.98 3.88 -15.83
N ARG A 140 -5.64 5.15 -15.59
CA ARG A 140 -6.56 6.27 -15.76
C ARG A 140 -6.46 6.81 -17.18
N ALA A 141 -7.59 7.27 -17.72
CA ALA A 141 -7.60 7.96 -19.00
C ALA A 141 -6.67 9.18 -18.95
N ASN A 142 -5.91 9.40 -20.02
CA ASN A 142 -4.97 10.52 -20.15
C ASN A 142 -3.84 10.56 -19.09
N LYS A 143 -3.53 9.43 -18.47
CA LYS A 143 -2.35 9.27 -17.60
C LYS A 143 -1.35 8.31 -18.25
N PRO A 144 -0.04 8.52 -18.01
CA PRO A 144 0.98 7.64 -18.57
C PRO A 144 0.88 6.24 -17.93
N SER A 145 1.44 5.23 -18.58
CA SER A 145 1.33 3.83 -18.15
C SER A 145 2.01 3.57 -16.81
N GLU A 146 2.95 4.42 -16.41
CA GLU A 146 3.57 4.41 -15.10
C GLU A 146 2.58 4.74 -13.96
N SER A 147 1.39 5.26 -14.25
CA SER A 147 0.38 5.68 -13.26
C SER A 147 -0.66 4.59 -12.93
N ARG A 148 -0.24 3.32 -12.86
CA ARG A 148 -1.12 2.14 -12.65
C ARG A 148 -1.24 1.68 -11.19
N CYS A 149 -1.03 2.57 -10.24
CA CYS A 149 -1.19 2.29 -8.81
C CYS A 149 -2.56 2.74 -8.30
N GLY A 150 -3.06 2.12 -7.24
CA GLY A 150 -4.33 2.46 -6.62
C GLY A 150 -4.42 3.92 -6.15
N THR A 151 -3.30 4.48 -5.70
CA THR A 151 -3.17 5.90 -5.34
C THR A 151 -2.09 6.62 -6.13
N ALA A 152 -0.84 6.17 -6.05
CA ALA A 152 0.31 6.81 -6.71
C ALA A 152 1.45 5.82 -6.92
N CYS A 153 2.17 5.94 -8.04
CA CYS A 153 3.39 5.18 -8.28
C CYS A 153 4.61 6.08 -8.17
N HIS A 154 5.71 5.54 -7.65
CA HIS A 154 6.97 6.26 -7.49
C HIS A 154 8.13 5.48 -8.10
N TRP A 155 8.07 5.22 -9.41
CA TRP A 155 9.08 4.44 -10.15
C TRP A 155 10.46 5.09 -10.24
N THR A 156 10.67 6.25 -9.62
CA THR A 156 11.97 6.90 -9.45
C THR A 156 12.58 6.67 -8.06
N SER A 157 11.93 5.88 -7.19
CA SER A 157 12.43 5.57 -5.85
C SER A 157 13.72 4.75 -5.91
N GLY A 158 14.54 4.77 -4.85
CA GLY A 158 15.83 4.05 -4.83
C GLY A 158 15.70 2.53 -4.84
N GLU A 159 14.63 2.00 -4.23
CA GLU A 159 14.34 0.57 -4.20
C GLU A 159 12.82 0.32 -4.34
N VAL A 160 12.46 -0.78 -4.99
CA VAL A 160 11.08 -1.23 -5.17
C VAL A 160 10.94 -2.68 -4.74
N TRP A 161 9.98 -2.95 -3.86
CA TRP A 161 9.58 -4.31 -3.50
C TRP A 161 8.22 -4.61 -4.14
N PHE A 162 8.10 -5.78 -4.73
CA PHE A 162 6.88 -6.23 -5.37
C PHE A 162 6.47 -7.63 -4.91
N TRP A 163 5.22 -7.78 -4.52
CA TRP A 163 4.61 -9.08 -4.26
C TRP A 163 3.61 -9.36 -5.38
N PRO A 164 3.88 -10.33 -6.27
CA PRO A 164 2.94 -10.70 -7.32
C PRO A 164 1.72 -11.41 -6.73
N PHE A 165 0.54 -11.09 -7.26
CA PHE A 165 -0.70 -11.77 -6.96
C PHE A 165 -1.20 -12.45 -8.24
N GLN A 166 -1.82 -13.62 -8.08
CA GLN A 166 -2.57 -14.28 -9.15
C GLN A 166 -3.91 -13.55 -9.38
#